data_AF-A0A7G6SP31-F1
#
_entry.id   AF-A0A7G6SP31-F1
#
_cell.length_a   1.000
_cell.length_b   1.000
_cell.length_c   1.000
_cell.angle_alpha   90.00
_cell.angle_beta   90.00
_cell.angle_gamma   90.00
#
_symmetry.space_group_name_H-M   'P 1'
#
loop_
_entity.id
_entity.type
_entity.pdbx_description
1 polymer ?
#
loop_
_entity_poly.entity_id
_entity_poly.type
_entity_poly.pdbx_seq_one_letter_code
_entity_poly.pdbx_strand_id
1 'polypeptide(L)'
;MSACIRHLEKTRVKSSSLAGAISPTIPVLVCVFGIFLLSGMDAAMKVLVIAVGVYNTVLWRSMLATVVAGAGWLAGPRSLPAPSVLKLHALRAAIVGIVLLCFFWGLARLPLAEAIGLSFVAPLFALLLAALLLGERIQRKAIWASLAGIAGVVIIVAGQFGHTSYARDALLGTAAVLVSTVFYAYNLILARRQALLAKPIEIMLFQNLGVAVMLGLAAPWLAIALPSNLWLPLAGVTALSLAGQFLMSWAYARAEAQYLIPTEYSAFIWAIALGWFFFDEAVTWTTLAGAGLIVASCLIAARSNPRLAEPIEATV
;
A
#
# COMPACT_ATOMS: atom_id res chain seq x y z
N MET A 1 -44.04 6.89 40.95
CA MET A 1 -43.73 7.81 39.84
C MET A 1 -42.33 7.62 39.19
N SER A 2 -41.44 6.76 39.73
CA SER A 2 -40.06 6.55 39.21
C SER A 2 -39.89 5.32 38.29
N ALA A 3 -40.93 4.50 38.14
CA ALA A 3 -40.91 3.31 37.28
C ALA A 3 -41.45 3.57 35.85
N CYS A 4 -42.38 4.52 35.70
CA CYS A 4 -43.00 4.84 34.41
C CYS A 4 -42.05 5.62 33.46
N ILE A 5 -41.14 6.43 34.02
CA ILE A 5 -40.17 7.22 33.25
C ILE A 5 -39.08 6.32 32.63
N ARG A 6 -38.68 5.25 33.32
CA ARG A 6 -37.66 4.30 32.84
C ARG A 6 -38.11 3.43 31.67
N HIS A 7 -39.42 3.31 31.43
CA HIS A 7 -39.93 2.53 30.30
C HIS A 7 -40.03 3.36 29.01
N LEU A 8 -40.25 4.67 29.12
CA LEU A 8 -40.33 5.58 27.97
C LEU A 8 -38.95 5.92 27.36
N GLU A 9 -37.87 5.78 28.13
CA GLU A 9 -36.50 6.00 27.65
C GLU A 9 -35.98 4.82 26.81
N LYS A 10 -36.42 3.60 27.12
CA LYS A 10 -36.03 2.38 26.38
C LYS A 10 -36.69 2.24 25.01
N THR A 11 -37.79 2.94 24.76
CA THR A 11 -38.51 2.91 23.48
C THR A 11 -38.03 3.95 22.47
N ARG A 12 -37.21 4.94 22.88
CA ARG A 12 -36.73 6.00 21.97
C ARG A 12 -35.47 5.62 21.19
N VAL A 13 -34.77 4.55 21.56
CA VAL A 13 -33.50 4.14 20.92
C VAL A 13 -33.70 3.35 19.61
N LYS A 14 -34.94 3.01 19.23
CA LYS A 14 -35.18 2.07 18.11
C LYS A 14 -35.73 2.68 16.81
N SER A 15 -35.62 3.98 16.55
CA SER A 15 -36.21 4.56 15.32
C SER A 15 -35.43 5.66 14.58
N SER A 16 -34.12 5.80 14.77
CA SER A 16 -33.34 6.85 14.06
C SER A 16 -32.07 6.38 13.34
N SER A 17 -32.03 5.17 12.76
CA SER A 17 -30.88 4.74 11.92
C SER A 17 -31.19 4.54 10.44
N LEU A 18 -32.36 4.98 9.94
CA LEU A 18 -32.67 5.00 8.51
C LEU A 18 -32.42 6.38 7.86
N ALA A 19 -31.55 7.18 8.46
CA ALA A 19 -31.02 8.39 7.83
C ALA A 19 -30.02 8.00 6.74
N GLY A 20 -30.54 7.71 5.54
CA GLY A 20 -29.83 7.71 4.26
C GLY A 20 -28.46 7.03 4.25
N ALA A 21 -28.42 5.70 4.18
CA ALA A 21 -27.21 4.99 3.79
C ALA A 21 -26.86 5.40 2.35
N ILE A 22 -25.99 6.40 2.19
CA ILE A 22 -25.39 6.74 0.90
C ILE A 22 -24.71 5.45 0.43
N SER A 23 -25.19 4.89 -0.68
CA SER A 23 -24.64 3.66 -1.24
C SER A 23 -23.12 3.81 -1.40
N PRO A 24 -22.31 2.88 -0.85
CA PRO A 24 -20.85 2.96 -0.93
C PRO A 24 -20.31 2.71 -2.35
N THR A 25 -21.18 2.55 -3.35
CA THR A 25 -20.84 2.27 -4.75
C THR A 25 -19.91 3.31 -5.36
N ILE A 26 -20.16 4.62 -5.17
CA ILE A 26 -19.30 5.67 -5.73
C ILE A 26 -17.89 5.61 -5.12
N PRO A 27 -17.72 5.61 -3.78
CA PRO A 27 -16.41 5.39 -3.16
C PRO A 27 -15.71 4.13 -3.64
N VAL A 28 -16.42 3.00 -3.76
CA VAL A 28 -15.86 1.73 -4.25
C VAL A 28 -15.35 1.85 -5.69
N LEU A 29 -16.14 2.46 -6.59
CA LEU A 29 -15.72 2.66 -7.99
C LEU A 29 -14.52 3.60 -8.10
N VAL A 30 -14.50 4.68 -7.32
CA VAL A 30 -13.37 5.61 -7.25
C VAL A 30 -12.12 4.91 -6.71
N CYS A 31 -12.29 4.03 -5.71
CA CYS A 31 -11.23 3.23 -5.12
C CYS A 31 -10.60 2.29 -6.17
N VAL A 32 -11.43 1.53 -6.90
CA VAL A 32 -11.00 0.64 -7.99
C VAL A 32 -10.27 1.42 -9.09
N PHE A 33 -10.79 2.59 -9.48
CA PHE A 33 -10.13 3.44 -10.46
C PHE A 33 -8.79 3.99 -9.95
N GLY A 34 -8.71 4.40 -8.68
CA GLY A 34 -7.45 4.78 -8.04
C GLY A 34 -6.42 3.66 -8.07
N ILE A 35 -6.84 2.42 -7.80
CA ILE A 35 -5.98 1.24 -7.86
C ILE A 35 -5.52 0.96 -9.30
N PHE A 36 -6.41 1.10 -10.30
CA PHE A 36 -6.02 1.00 -11.70
C PHE A 36 -4.91 2.00 -12.08
N LEU A 37 -5.02 3.26 -11.63
CA LEU A 37 -3.97 4.27 -11.87
C LEU A 37 -2.65 3.90 -11.17
N LEU A 38 -2.71 3.35 -9.95
CA LEU A 38 -1.52 2.87 -9.24
C LEU A 38 -0.88 1.65 -9.93
N SER A 39 -1.68 0.71 -10.42
CA SER A 39 -1.15 -0.42 -11.21
C SER A 39 -0.54 0.04 -12.53
N GLY A 40 -1.13 1.05 -13.19
CA GLY A 40 -0.53 1.70 -14.36
C GLY A 40 0.79 2.40 -14.02
N MET A 41 0.87 3.03 -12.84
CA MET A 41 2.11 3.58 -12.32
C MET A 41 3.16 2.49 -12.09
N ASP A 42 2.80 1.32 -11.54
CA ASP A 42 3.74 0.21 -11.31
C ASP A 42 4.33 -0.31 -12.62
N ALA A 43 3.48 -0.51 -13.64
CA ALA A 43 3.92 -0.89 -14.98
C ALA A 43 4.89 0.14 -15.58
N ALA A 44 4.55 1.44 -15.54
CA ALA A 44 5.43 2.47 -16.07
C ALA A 44 6.72 2.65 -15.24
N MET A 45 6.67 2.46 -13.92
CA MET A 45 7.85 2.42 -13.05
C MET A 45 8.79 1.28 -13.43
N LYS A 46 8.26 0.09 -13.73
CA LYS A 46 9.07 -1.05 -14.17
C LYS A 46 9.93 -0.69 -15.38
N VAL A 47 9.36 -0.02 -16.39
CA VAL A 47 10.11 0.45 -17.58
C VAL A 47 11.23 1.41 -17.19
N LEU A 48 10.94 2.41 -16.35
CA LEU A 48 11.93 3.41 -15.93
C LEU A 48 13.06 2.79 -15.09
N VAL A 49 12.72 1.85 -14.20
CA VAL A 49 13.69 1.18 -13.33
C VAL A 49 14.64 0.32 -14.15
N ILE A 50 14.14 -0.36 -15.19
CA ILE A 50 14.99 -1.12 -16.13
C ILE A 50 15.91 -0.17 -16.91
N ALA A 51 15.42 1.01 -17.30
CA ALA A 51 16.17 1.96 -18.12
C ALA A 51 17.31 2.69 -17.37
N VAL A 52 17.08 3.15 -16.13
CA VAL A 52 18.04 4.01 -15.41
C VAL A 52 18.40 3.53 -14.00
N GLY A 53 17.85 2.39 -13.58
CA GLY A 53 18.07 1.81 -12.27
C GLY A 53 17.15 2.39 -11.18
N VAL A 54 16.83 1.54 -10.20
CA VAL A 54 15.84 1.84 -9.16
C VAL A 54 16.15 3.10 -8.35
N TYR A 55 17.42 3.32 -8.02
CA TYR A 55 17.84 4.45 -7.20
C TYR A 55 17.52 5.77 -7.91
N ASN A 56 17.93 5.92 -9.16
CA ASN A 56 17.69 7.12 -9.96
C ASN A 56 16.21 7.33 -10.22
N THR A 57 15.47 6.29 -10.60
CA THR A 57 14.03 6.40 -10.84
C THR A 57 13.30 6.89 -9.59
N VAL A 58 13.56 6.28 -8.43
CA VAL A 58 12.88 6.66 -7.18
C VAL A 58 13.31 8.06 -6.73
N LEU A 59 14.61 8.40 -6.81
CA LEU A 59 15.13 9.73 -6.47
C LEU A 59 14.43 10.83 -7.27
N TRP A 60 14.49 10.75 -8.60
CA TRP A 60 13.93 11.78 -9.48
C TRP A 60 12.41 11.86 -9.37
N ARG A 61 11.72 10.71 -9.25
CA ARG A 61 10.27 10.67 -9.04
C ARG A 61 9.88 11.33 -7.71
N SER A 62 10.60 11.04 -6.63
CA SER A 62 10.32 11.61 -5.32
C SER A 62 10.62 13.12 -5.28
N MET A 63 11.65 13.60 -5.98
CA MET A 63 11.90 15.03 -6.14
C MET A 63 10.75 15.71 -6.88
N LEU A 64 10.31 15.15 -8.03
CA LEU A 64 9.20 15.71 -8.79
C LEU A 64 7.89 15.68 -8.00
N ALA A 65 7.58 14.57 -7.33
CA ALA A 65 6.41 14.44 -6.46
C ALA A 65 6.44 15.44 -5.30
N THR A 66 7.63 15.73 -4.75
CA THR A 66 7.81 16.75 -3.70
C THR A 66 7.50 18.14 -4.22
N VAL A 67 7.94 18.49 -5.43
CA VAL A 67 7.62 19.78 -6.05
C VAL A 67 6.12 19.94 -6.24
N VAL A 68 5.46 18.91 -6.79
CA VAL A 68 4.01 18.94 -7.05
C VAL A 68 3.20 18.97 -5.74
N ALA A 69 3.50 18.07 -4.79
CA ALA A 69 2.83 18.05 -3.49
C ALA A 69 3.12 19.32 -2.67
N GLY A 70 4.33 19.86 -2.80
CA GLY A 70 4.76 21.11 -2.17
C GLY A 70 4.00 22.32 -2.71
N ALA A 71 3.81 22.40 -4.03
CA ALA A 71 2.97 23.43 -4.63
C ALA A 71 1.52 23.37 -4.10
N GLY A 72 0.96 22.16 -4.00
CA GLY A 72 -0.38 21.95 -3.42
C GLY A 72 -0.47 22.33 -1.94
N TRP A 73 0.57 22.03 -1.15
CA TRP A 73 0.67 22.44 0.24
C TRP A 73 0.77 23.96 0.41
N LEU A 74 1.60 24.62 -0.41
CA LEU A 74 1.83 26.06 -0.37
C LEU A 74 0.60 26.88 -0.77
N ALA A 75 -0.29 26.31 -1.58
CA ALA A 75 -1.57 26.90 -1.96
C ALA A 75 -2.63 26.80 -0.85
N GLY A 76 -2.42 25.95 0.17
CA GLY A 76 -3.35 25.75 1.28
C GLY A 76 -3.00 26.52 2.55
N PRO A 77 -3.86 26.43 3.59
CA PRO A 77 -3.57 27.01 4.90
C PRO A 77 -2.32 26.39 5.52
N ARG A 78 -1.37 27.25 5.92
CA ARG A 78 -0.07 26.82 6.47
C ARG A 78 -0.22 26.49 7.96
N SER A 79 -0.06 25.23 8.31
CA SER A 79 0.17 24.80 9.69
C SER A 79 1.46 24.01 9.74
N LEU A 80 2.46 24.49 10.49
CA LEU A 80 3.68 23.73 10.70
C LEU A 80 3.38 22.52 11.60
N PRO A 81 3.79 21.30 11.22
CA PRO A 81 3.56 20.13 12.05
C PRO A 81 4.32 20.23 13.36
N ALA A 82 3.75 19.70 14.44
CA ALA A 82 4.44 19.62 15.73
C ALA A 82 5.72 18.75 15.61
N PRO A 83 6.76 18.98 16.43
CA PRO A 83 8.01 18.21 16.37
C PRO A 83 7.83 16.68 16.51
N SER A 84 6.83 16.24 17.28
CA SER A 84 6.48 14.82 17.41
C SER A 84 5.93 14.23 16.10
N VAL A 85 5.17 15.01 15.34
CA VAL A 85 4.63 14.63 14.03
C VAL A 85 5.73 14.61 12.98
N LEU A 86 6.68 15.56 13.03
CA LEU A 86 7.86 15.55 12.15
C LEU A 86 8.74 14.30 12.34
N LYS A 87 8.96 13.85 13.58
CA LYS A 87 9.68 12.59 13.84
C LYS A 87 8.96 11.39 13.22
N LEU A 88 7.62 11.37 13.30
CA LEU A 88 6.80 10.32 12.68
C LEU A 88 6.87 10.37 11.15
N HIS A 89 6.86 11.57 10.56
CA HIS A 89 7.07 11.77 9.12
C HIS A 89 8.43 11.27 8.65
N ALA A 90 9.50 11.64 9.36
CA ALA A 90 10.86 11.20 9.02
C ALA A 90 11.00 9.67 9.11
N LEU A 91 10.52 9.05 10.18
CA LEU A 91 10.53 7.59 10.34
C LEU A 91 9.77 6.90 9.21
N ARG A 92 8.54 7.35 8.93
CA ARG A 92 7.74 6.76 7.86
C ARG A 92 8.41 6.94 6.49
N ALA A 93 8.97 8.11 6.20
CA ALA A 93 9.65 8.35 4.94
C ALA A 93 10.86 7.43 4.74
N ALA A 94 11.64 7.15 5.80
CA ALA A 94 12.74 6.19 5.74
C ALA A 94 12.23 4.77 5.42
N ILE A 95 11.17 4.32 6.12
CA ILE A 95 10.54 3.02 5.87
C ILE A 95 9.99 2.93 4.44
N VAL A 96 9.27 3.96 3.99
CA VAL A 96 8.75 4.03 2.61
C VAL A 96 9.87 4.03 1.59
N GLY A 97 10.99 4.71 1.86
CA GLY A 97 12.16 4.68 0.99
C GLY A 97 12.69 3.26 0.79
N ILE A 98 12.79 2.47 1.85
CA ILE A 98 13.16 1.04 1.78
C ILE A 98 12.11 0.25 1.00
N VAL A 99 10.82 0.45 1.28
CA VAL A 99 9.71 -0.19 0.55
C VAL A 99 9.84 0.06 -0.95
N LEU A 100 10.00 1.31 -1.37
CA LEU A 100 10.07 1.70 -2.78
C LEU A 100 11.30 1.10 -3.46
N LEU A 101 12.47 1.19 -2.84
CA LEU A 101 13.72 0.63 -3.40
C LEU A 101 13.61 -0.88 -3.56
N CYS A 102 13.19 -1.60 -2.52
CA CYS A 102 13.11 -3.05 -2.56
C CYS A 102 11.99 -3.55 -3.49
N PHE A 103 10.82 -2.92 -3.47
CA PHE A 103 9.69 -3.30 -4.32
C PHE A 103 10.03 -3.10 -5.79
N PHE A 104 10.46 -1.90 -6.19
CA PHE A 104 10.73 -1.62 -7.60
C PHE A 104 11.96 -2.34 -8.14
N TRP A 105 12.97 -2.59 -7.29
CA TRP A 105 14.09 -3.44 -7.68
C TRP A 105 13.66 -4.89 -7.94
N GLY A 106 12.72 -5.41 -7.14
CA GLY A 106 12.11 -6.72 -7.38
C GLY A 106 11.17 -6.73 -8.59
N LEU A 107 10.37 -5.67 -8.76
CA LEU A 107 9.43 -5.49 -9.89
C LEU A 107 10.14 -5.51 -11.24
N ALA A 108 11.36 -4.98 -11.31
CA ALA A 108 12.18 -5.02 -12.52
C ALA A 108 12.66 -6.43 -12.90
N ARG A 109 12.58 -7.41 -11.99
CA ARG A 109 13.08 -8.80 -12.14
C ARG A 109 11.97 -9.85 -12.16
N LEU A 110 10.75 -9.45 -11.82
CA LEU A 110 9.61 -10.34 -11.72
C LEU A 110 8.51 -9.90 -12.69
N PRO A 111 7.70 -10.84 -13.19
CA PRO A 111 6.42 -10.51 -13.79
C PRO A 111 5.58 -9.63 -12.84
N LEU A 112 4.82 -8.70 -13.41
CA LEU A 112 4.03 -7.71 -12.66
C LEU A 112 3.04 -8.41 -11.72
N ALA A 113 2.39 -9.47 -12.20
CA ALA A 113 1.47 -10.29 -11.41
C ALA A 113 2.16 -10.96 -10.21
N GLU A 114 3.39 -11.47 -10.36
CA GLU A 114 4.13 -12.10 -9.26
C GLU A 114 4.50 -11.11 -8.17
N ALA A 115 5.04 -9.95 -8.55
CA ALA A 115 5.42 -8.92 -7.59
C ALA A 115 4.21 -8.43 -6.78
N ILE A 116 3.09 -8.13 -7.46
CA ILE A 116 1.86 -7.68 -6.80
C ILE A 116 1.25 -8.79 -5.94
N GLY A 117 1.21 -10.02 -6.44
CA GLY A 117 0.70 -11.18 -5.69
C GLY A 117 1.48 -11.45 -4.40
N LEU A 118 2.81 -11.35 -4.45
CA LEU A 118 3.68 -11.49 -3.27
C LEU A 118 3.44 -10.37 -2.24
N SER A 119 3.20 -9.13 -2.70
CA SER A 119 2.94 -7.99 -1.81
C SER A 119 1.63 -8.09 -1.02
N PHE A 120 0.67 -8.90 -1.47
CA PHE A 120 -0.58 -9.13 -0.73
C PHE A 120 -0.40 -9.87 0.61
N VAL A 121 0.80 -10.35 0.94
CA VAL A 121 1.13 -10.93 2.25
C VAL A 121 1.34 -9.85 3.32
N ALA A 122 1.53 -8.58 2.94
CA ALA A 122 1.78 -7.49 3.89
C ALA A 122 0.77 -7.40 5.04
N PRO A 123 -0.55 -7.55 4.83
CA PRO A 123 -1.52 -7.54 5.93
C PRO A 123 -1.30 -8.65 6.97
N LEU A 124 -0.82 -9.82 6.55
CA LEU A 124 -0.48 -10.92 7.48
C LEU A 124 0.75 -10.55 8.32
N PHE A 125 1.79 -10.00 7.68
CA PHE A 125 2.93 -9.48 8.44
C PHE A 125 2.52 -8.35 9.38
N ALA A 126 1.63 -7.44 8.95
CA ALA A 126 1.14 -6.35 9.79
C ALA A 126 0.39 -6.87 11.01
N LEU A 127 -0.44 -7.91 10.84
CA LEU A 127 -1.12 -8.59 11.93
C LEU A 127 -0.15 -9.20 12.94
N LEU A 128 0.91 -9.88 12.47
CA LEU A 128 1.94 -10.47 13.32
C LEU A 128 2.77 -9.41 14.05
N LEU A 129 3.17 -8.34 13.36
CA LEU A 129 3.88 -7.19 13.91
C LEU A 129 3.04 -6.47 14.97
N ALA A 130 1.75 -6.25 14.71
CA ALA A 130 0.85 -5.64 15.68
C ALA A 130 0.74 -6.49 16.94
N ALA A 131 0.53 -7.81 16.82
CA ALA A 131 0.49 -8.69 17.97
C ALA A 131 1.79 -8.68 18.79
N LEU A 132 2.95 -8.64 18.11
CA LEU A 132 4.26 -8.55 18.77
C LEU A 132 4.47 -7.22 19.51
N LEU A 133 4.06 -6.10 18.90
CA LEU A 133 4.23 -4.76 19.46
C LEU A 133 3.24 -4.46 20.59
N LEU A 134 1.99 -4.95 20.49
CA LEU A 134 0.95 -4.76 21.51
C LEU A 134 0.97 -5.85 22.60
N GLY A 135 1.74 -6.92 22.43
CA GLY A 135 1.74 -8.06 23.35
C GLY A 135 0.41 -8.85 23.36
N GLU A 136 -0.39 -8.72 22.31
CA GLU A 136 -1.69 -9.39 22.20
C GLU A 136 -1.54 -10.87 21.81
N ARG A 137 -2.42 -11.72 22.34
CA ARG A 137 -2.46 -13.12 21.95
C ARG A 137 -3.08 -13.28 20.57
N ILE A 138 -2.30 -13.78 19.62
CA ILE A 138 -2.76 -14.13 18.27
C ILE A 138 -3.75 -15.31 18.38
N GLN A 139 -4.94 -15.14 17.80
CA GLN A 139 -5.91 -16.22 17.74
C GLN A 139 -5.41 -17.38 16.86
N ARG A 140 -5.76 -18.63 17.22
CA ARG A 140 -5.39 -19.81 16.42
C ARG A 140 -5.78 -19.70 14.95
N LYS A 141 -6.95 -19.12 14.64
CA LYS A 141 -7.40 -18.90 13.26
C LYS A 141 -6.47 -17.97 12.47
N ALA A 142 -5.98 -16.91 13.10
CA ALA A 142 -5.01 -16.00 12.49
C ALA A 142 -3.66 -16.69 12.25
N ILE A 143 -3.21 -17.58 13.14
CA ILE A 143 -1.99 -18.36 12.94
C ILE A 143 -2.12 -19.26 11.70
N TRP A 144 -3.20 -20.04 11.62
CA TRP A 144 -3.44 -20.92 10.47
C TRP A 144 -3.60 -20.15 9.15
N ALA A 145 -4.27 -18.98 9.20
CA ALA A 145 -4.36 -18.10 8.04
C ALA A 145 -2.98 -17.56 7.63
N SER A 146 -2.15 -17.13 8.58
CA SER A 146 -0.78 -16.69 8.27
C SER A 146 0.07 -17.81 7.66
N LEU A 147 -0.03 -19.04 8.17
CA LEU A 147 0.66 -20.20 7.59
C LEU A 147 0.18 -20.50 6.16
N ALA A 148 -1.13 -20.41 5.91
CA ALA A 148 -1.68 -20.58 4.57
C ALA A 148 -1.21 -19.48 3.61
N GLY A 149 -1.12 -18.22 4.07
CA GLY A 149 -0.56 -17.13 3.27
C GLY A 149 0.92 -17.33 2.94
N ILE A 150 1.71 -17.80 3.90
CA ILE A 150 3.12 -18.18 3.67
C ILE A 150 3.21 -19.35 2.67
N ALA A 151 2.33 -20.34 2.75
CA ALA A 151 2.25 -21.41 1.75
C ALA A 151 1.95 -20.85 0.36
N GLY A 152 1.10 -19.83 0.25
CA GLY A 152 0.84 -19.13 -1.00
C GLY A 152 2.09 -18.47 -1.60
N VAL A 153 2.95 -17.86 -0.78
CA VAL A 153 4.27 -17.37 -1.20
C VAL A 153 5.10 -18.52 -1.77
N VAL A 154 5.21 -19.62 -1.03
CA VAL A 154 5.99 -20.79 -1.45
C VAL A 154 5.50 -21.33 -2.80
N ILE A 155 4.19 -21.34 -3.05
CA ILE A 155 3.62 -21.76 -4.35
C ILE A 155 4.08 -20.83 -5.49
N ILE A 156 4.07 -19.51 -5.28
CA ILE A 156 4.57 -18.54 -6.28
C ILE A 156 6.05 -18.81 -6.56
N VAL A 157 6.87 -18.91 -5.51
CA VAL A 157 8.32 -19.15 -5.65
C VAL A 157 8.61 -20.50 -6.31
N ALA A 158 7.82 -21.54 -6.02
CA ALA A 158 7.96 -22.86 -6.64
C ALA A 158 7.80 -22.79 -8.17
N GLY A 159 6.91 -21.93 -8.67
CA GLY A 159 6.71 -21.69 -10.11
C GLY A 159 7.94 -21.10 -10.81
N GLN A 160 8.77 -20.34 -10.09
CA GLN A 160 9.96 -19.69 -10.64
C GLN A 160 11.08 -20.70 -10.97
N PHE A 161 11.14 -21.83 -10.27
CA PHE A 161 12.14 -22.87 -10.49
C PHE A 161 11.91 -23.69 -11.79
N GLY A 162 10.73 -23.59 -12.40
CA GLY A 162 10.43 -24.26 -13.68
C GLY A 162 11.15 -23.67 -14.89
N HIS A 163 11.74 -22.47 -14.77
CA HIS A 163 12.34 -21.72 -15.89
C HIS A 163 13.85 -21.52 -15.66
N THR A 164 14.67 -22.39 -16.27
CA THR A 164 16.09 -22.58 -15.95
C THR A 164 17.00 -21.37 -16.23
N SER A 165 16.61 -20.44 -17.10
CA SER A 165 17.42 -19.26 -17.44
C SER A 165 17.14 -18.03 -16.58
N TYR A 166 16.04 -18.01 -15.81
CA TYR A 166 15.56 -16.83 -15.06
C TYR A 166 15.52 -17.02 -13.53
N ALA A 167 15.74 -18.24 -13.04
CA ALA A 167 15.48 -18.59 -11.65
C ALA A 167 16.27 -17.75 -10.64
N ARG A 168 17.54 -17.39 -10.91
CA ARG A 168 18.36 -16.65 -9.93
C ARG A 168 17.91 -15.20 -9.75
N ASP A 169 17.66 -14.49 -10.84
CA ASP A 169 17.21 -13.09 -10.79
C ASP A 169 15.78 -12.98 -10.26
N ALA A 170 14.92 -13.95 -10.60
CA ALA A 170 13.58 -14.05 -10.05
C ALA A 170 13.60 -14.27 -8.52
N LEU A 171 14.45 -15.18 -8.01
CA LEU A 171 14.58 -15.40 -6.57
C LEU A 171 15.07 -14.15 -5.82
N LEU A 172 16.05 -13.43 -6.38
CA LEU A 172 16.49 -12.17 -5.80
C LEU A 172 15.37 -11.12 -5.83
N GLY A 173 14.63 -11.04 -6.93
CA GLY A 173 13.47 -10.15 -7.06
C GLY A 173 12.40 -10.47 -6.02
N THR A 174 12.08 -11.75 -5.83
CA THR A 174 11.15 -12.23 -4.80
C THR A 174 11.62 -11.86 -3.41
N ALA A 175 12.90 -12.08 -3.09
CA ALA A 175 13.46 -11.69 -1.80
C ALA A 175 13.33 -10.18 -1.55
N ALA A 176 13.60 -9.35 -2.56
CA ALA A 176 13.43 -7.91 -2.47
C ALA A 176 11.96 -7.50 -2.27
N VAL A 177 11.02 -8.10 -2.99
CA VAL A 177 9.58 -7.85 -2.78
C VAL A 177 9.13 -8.27 -1.38
N LEU A 178 9.60 -9.42 -0.87
CA LEU A 178 9.25 -9.87 0.48
C LEU A 178 9.82 -8.96 1.57
N VAL A 179 11.07 -8.50 1.41
CA VAL A 179 11.66 -7.48 2.30
C VAL A 179 10.80 -6.22 2.26
N SER A 180 10.46 -5.73 1.06
CA SER A 180 9.56 -4.58 0.91
C SER A 180 8.22 -4.79 1.62
N THR A 181 7.64 -5.98 1.49
CA THR A 181 6.34 -6.35 2.08
C THR A 181 6.36 -6.31 3.61
N VAL A 182 7.47 -6.71 4.24
CA VAL A 182 7.67 -6.60 5.70
C VAL A 182 7.77 -5.14 6.14
N PHE A 183 8.55 -4.31 5.44
CA PHE A 183 8.63 -2.88 5.74
C PHE A 183 7.29 -2.16 5.46
N TYR A 184 6.57 -2.59 4.43
CA TYR A 184 5.26 -2.06 4.08
C TYR A 184 4.22 -2.40 5.17
N ALA A 185 4.28 -3.60 5.75
CA ALA A 185 3.47 -3.96 6.91
C ALA A 185 3.66 -3.00 8.09
N TYR A 186 4.91 -2.61 8.39
CA TYR A 186 5.17 -1.60 9.41
C TYR A 186 4.71 -0.20 8.98
N ASN A 187 4.86 0.15 7.70
CA ASN A 187 4.33 1.40 7.15
C ASN A 187 2.80 1.50 7.29
N LEU A 188 2.03 0.40 7.18
CA LEU A 188 0.58 0.43 7.41
C LEU A 188 0.24 0.91 8.83
N ILE A 189 1.01 0.48 9.84
CA ILE A 189 0.84 0.91 11.23
C ILE A 189 1.19 2.41 11.38
N LEU A 190 2.31 2.85 10.81
CA LEU A 190 2.72 4.26 10.84
C LEU A 190 1.74 5.17 10.09
N ALA A 191 1.23 4.72 8.94
CA ALA A 191 0.27 5.46 8.13
C ALA A 191 -1.04 5.70 8.88
N ARG A 192 -1.53 4.68 9.60
CA ARG A 192 -2.70 4.81 10.48
C ARG A 192 -2.48 5.84 11.57
N ARG A 193 -1.34 5.79 12.26
CA ARG A 193 -0.98 6.78 13.30
C ARG A 193 -0.90 8.20 12.74
N GLN A 194 -0.36 8.37 11.53
CA GLN A 194 -0.27 9.68 10.88
C GLN A 194 -1.63 10.22 10.45
N ALA A 195 -2.53 9.38 9.95
CA ALA A 195 -3.87 9.79 9.54
C ALA A 195 -4.68 10.41 10.69
N LEU A 196 -4.36 10.08 11.95
CA LEU A 196 -4.97 10.67 13.14
C LEU A 196 -4.39 12.04 13.52
N LEU A 197 -3.21 12.40 12.99
CA LEU A 197 -2.43 13.57 13.44
C LEU A 197 -2.20 14.61 12.33
N ALA A 198 -2.30 14.22 11.06
CA ALA A 198 -1.89 15.03 9.92
C ALA A 198 -2.88 14.93 8.75
N LYS A 199 -2.98 16.00 7.96
CA LYS A 199 -3.84 16.04 6.77
C LYS A 199 -3.23 15.20 5.63
N PRO A 200 -4.03 14.64 4.70
CA PRO A 200 -3.52 13.83 3.59
C PRO A 200 -2.44 14.51 2.75
N ILE A 201 -2.60 15.79 2.45
CA ILE A 201 -1.62 16.57 1.67
C ILE A 201 -0.31 16.79 2.45
N GLU A 202 -0.36 16.89 3.77
CA GLU A 202 0.83 16.94 4.65
C GLU A 202 1.60 15.63 4.54
N ILE A 203 0.89 14.53 4.77
CA ILE A 203 1.43 13.17 4.74
C ILE A 203 2.09 12.92 3.38
N MET A 204 1.43 13.29 2.28
CA MET A 204 1.95 13.10 0.93
C MET A 204 3.21 13.94 0.67
N LEU A 205 3.23 15.21 1.08
CA LEU A 205 4.41 16.06 0.94
C LEU A 205 5.59 15.51 1.74
N PHE A 206 5.42 15.30 3.04
CA PHE A 206 6.52 14.89 3.91
C PHE A 206 7.03 13.48 3.60
N GLN A 207 6.18 12.58 3.11
CA GLN A 207 6.62 11.27 2.61
C GLN A 207 7.53 11.43 1.40
N ASN A 208 7.11 12.18 0.36
CA ASN A 208 7.92 12.35 -0.85
C ASN A 208 9.20 13.15 -0.57
N LEU A 209 9.10 14.21 0.24
CA LEU A 209 10.24 15.02 0.65
C LEU A 209 11.24 14.20 1.45
N GLY A 210 10.78 13.42 2.43
CA GLY A 210 11.66 12.60 3.24
C GLY A 210 12.39 11.53 2.43
N VAL A 211 11.72 10.90 1.45
CA VAL A 211 12.38 9.96 0.52
C VAL A 211 13.37 10.69 -0.39
N ALA A 212 13.00 11.86 -0.93
CA ALA A 212 13.87 12.67 -1.78
C ALA A 212 15.12 13.14 -1.02
N VAL A 213 15.00 13.54 0.25
CA VAL A 213 16.13 13.88 1.11
C VAL A 213 16.97 12.65 1.42
N MET A 214 16.35 11.54 1.85
CA MET A 214 17.06 10.31 2.19
C MET A 214 17.93 9.81 1.03
N LEU A 215 17.36 9.74 -0.18
CA LEU A 215 18.12 9.35 -1.36
C LEU A 215 19.06 10.47 -1.82
N GLY A 216 18.64 11.72 -1.73
CA GLY A 216 19.41 12.91 -2.09
C GLY A 216 20.73 13.03 -1.34
N LEU A 217 20.80 12.53 -0.09
CA LEU A 217 22.06 12.46 0.65
C LEU A 217 23.13 11.65 -0.08
N ALA A 218 22.75 10.57 -0.78
CA ALA A 218 23.68 9.75 -1.57
C ALA A 218 23.82 10.21 -3.03
N ALA A 219 23.08 11.25 -3.45
CA ALA A 219 23.04 11.68 -4.84
C ALA A 219 24.41 12.09 -5.41
N PRO A 220 25.34 12.73 -4.67
CA PRO A 220 26.65 13.07 -5.20
C PRO A 220 27.47 11.87 -5.70
N TRP A 221 27.20 10.67 -5.20
CA TRP A 221 27.92 9.44 -5.55
C TRP A 221 27.12 8.51 -6.47
N LEU A 222 25.80 8.50 -6.35
CA LEU A 222 24.93 7.51 -7.00
C LEU A 222 24.00 8.10 -8.05
N ALA A 223 23.72 9.41 -8.01
CA ALA A 223 22.76 10.00 -8.92
C ALA A 223 23.35 10.21 -10.31
N ILE A 224 22.60 9.76 -11.29
CA ILE A 224 22.88 9.98 -12.71
C ILE A 224 21.77 10.88 -13.25
N ALA A 225 22.15 11.85 -14.07
CA ALA A 225 21.21 12.73 -14.73
C ALA A 225 20.22 11.91 -15.56
N LEU A 226 18.93 12.17 -15.39
CA LEU A 226 17.91 11.48 -16.14
C LEU A 226 17.98 11.91 -17.62
N PRO A 227 18.08 10.95 -18.57
CA PRO A 227 18.01 11.24 -20.00
C PRO A 227 16.79 12.11 -20.36
N SER A 228 16.97 13.05 -21.29
CA SER A 228 15.96 14.05 -21.66
C SER A 228 14.61 13.42 -22.07
N ASN A 229 14.66 12.28 -22.75
CA ASN A 229 13.48 11.52 -23.20
C ASN A 229 12.69 10.84 -22.06
N LEU A 230 13.27 10.70 -20.85
CA LEU A 230 12.64 10.00 -19.74
C LEU A 230 11.92 10.92 -18.74
N TRP A 231 12.08 12.25 -18.86
CA TRP A 231 11.38 13.21 -18.01
C TRP A 231 9.86 13.18 -18.17
N LEU A 232 9.38 13.04 -19.41
CA LEU A 232 7.93 12.97 -19.67
C LEU A 232 7.30 11.69 -19.10
N PRO A 233 7.85 10.47 -19.33
CA PRO A 233 7.41 9.26 -18.64
C PRO A 233 7.47 9.37 -17.10
N LEU A 234 8.55 9.96 -16.54
CA LEU A 234 8.67 10.17 -15.10
C LEU A 234 7.57 11.09 -14.55
N ALA A 235 7.23 12.15 -15.30
CA ALA A 235 6.12 13.03 -14.97
C ALA A 235 4.78 12.30 -15.03
N GLY A 236 4.56 11.46 -16.05
CA GLY A 236 3.37 10.60 -16.16
C GLY A 236 3.23 9.64 -14.97
N VAL A 237 4.29 8.94 -14.61
CA VAL A 237 4.36 8.08 -13.42
C VAL A 237 4.06 8.86 -12.14
N THR A 238 4.62 10.05 -12.02
CA THR A 238 4.39 10.91 -10.84
C THR A 238 2.93 11.36 -10.77
N ALA A 239 2.33 11.75 -11.90
CA ALA A 239 0.93 12.13 -11.99
C ALA A 239 0.00 10.96 -11.64
N LEU A 240 0.23 9.77 -12.21
CA LEU A 240 -0.53 8.55 -11.91
C LEU A 240 -0.45 8.20 -10.41
N SER A 241 0.74 8.27 -9.82
CA SER A 241 0.97 8.01 -8.39
C SER A 241 0.18 8.98 -7.51
N LEU A 242 0.29 10.29 -7.76
CA LEU A 242 -0.39 11.31 -6.96
C LEU A 242 -1.91 11.26 -7.15
N ALA A 243 -2.39 11.08 -8.38
CA ALA A 243 -3.81 10.94 -8.67
C ALA A 243 -4.39 9.70 -7.99
N GLY A 244 -3.75 8.54 -8.12
CA GLY A 244 -4.16 7.31 -7.47
C GLY A 244 -4.22 7.46 -5.94
N GLN A 245 -3.17 8.01 -5.32
CA GLN A 245 -3.15 8.27 -3.88
C GLN A 245 -4.24 9.24 -3.42
N PHE A 246 -4.52 10.28 -4.21
CA PHE A 246 -5.58 11.23 -3.91
C PHE A 246 -6.97 10.56 -3.97
N LEU A 247 -7.24 9.79 -5.02
CA LEU A 247 -8.51 9.06 -5.18
C LEU A 247 -8.71 8.02 -4.08
N MET A 248 -7.65 7.29 -3.73
CA MET A 248 -7.66 6.35 -2.60
C MET A 248 -8.02 7.08 -1.30
N SER A 249 -7.31 8.18 -1.00
CA SER A 249 -7.58 8.98 0.20
C SER A 249 -9.01 9.52 0.21
N TRP A 250 -9.52 9.95 -0.94
CA TRP A 250 -10.90 10.44 -1.08
C TRP A 250 -11.94 9.36 -0.82
N ALA A 251 -11.71 8.13 -1.33
CA ALA A 251 -12.60 6.98 -1.13
C ALA A 251 -12.60 6.53 0.33
N TYR A 252 -11.41 6.40 0.94
CA TYR A 252 -11.26 6.05 2.35
C TYR A 252 -11.86 7.06 3.33
N ALA A 253 -11.98 8.33 2.92
CA ALA A 253 -12.68 9.35 3.70
C ALA A 253 -14.22 9.27 3.60
N ARG A 254 -14.77 8.45 2.69
CA ARG A 254 -16.21 8.44 2.33
C ARG A 254 -16.88 7.08 2.38
N ALA A 255 -16.13 6.01 2.60
CA ALA A 255 -16.67 4.69 2.83
C ALA A 255 -15.89 3.99 3.92
N GLU A 256 -16.58 3.11 4.64
CA GLU A 256 -15.95 2.28 5.66
C GLU A 256 -14.93 1.33 5.03
N ALA A 257 -13.82 1.10 5.74
CA ALA A 257 -12.73 0.26 5.27
C ALA A 257 -13.19 -1.15 4.84
N GLN A 258 -14.23 -1.70 5.47
CA GLN A 258 -14.77 -3.02 5.11
C GLN A 258 -15.25 -3.12 3.65
N TYR A 259 -15.72 -2.02 3.05
CA TYR A 259 -16.14 -1.99 1.64
C TYR A 259 -14.95 -1.80 0.69
N LEU A 260 -13.90 -1.12 1.15
CA LEU A 260 -12.76 -0.71 0.32
C LEU A 260 -11.63 -1.74 0.30
N ILE A 261 -11.36 -2.41 1.42
CA ILE A 261 -10.30 -3.43 1.53
C ILE A 261 -10.39 -4.50 0.42
N PRO A 262 -11.57 -5.07 0.10
CA PRO A 262 -11.66 -6.06 -0.98
C PRO A 262 -11.27 -5.51 -2.36
N THR A 263 -11.46 -4.21 -2.58
CA THR A 263 -11.13 -3.57 -3.86
C THR A 263 -9.63 -3.51 -4.09
N GLU A 264 -8.80 -3.46 -3.04
CA GLU A 264 -7.34 -3.45 -3.16
C GLU A 264 -6.80 -4.69 -3.89
N TYR A 265 -7.48 -5.84 -3.74
CA TYR A 265 -7.11 -7.05 -4.46
C TYR A 265 -7.35 -6.98 -5.98
N SER A 266 -8.12 -6.00 -6.46
CA SER A 266 -8.25 -5.73 -7.90
C SER A 266 -6.91 -5.35 -8.54
N ALA A 267 -5.93 -4.86 -7.77
CA ALA A 267 -4.58 -4.58 -8.24
C ALA A 267 -3.96 -5.79 -8.97
N PHE A 268 -4.27 -7.01 -8.56
CA PHE A 268 -3.77 -8.22 -9.20
C PHE A 268 -4.37 -8.46 -10.58
N ILE A 269 -5.66 -8.13 -10.77
CA ILE A 269 -6.32 -8.19 -12.08
C ILE A 269 -5.64 -7.21 -13.04
N TRP A 270 -5.40 -5.98 -12.57
CA TRP A 270 -4.70 -4.97 -13.36
C TRP A 270 -3.24 -5.35 -13.61
N ALA A 271 -2.56 -5.97 -12.65
CA ALA A 271 -1.20 -6.46 -12.81
C ALA A 271 -1.09 -7.55 -13.89
N ILE A 272 -2.06 -8.48 -13.96
CA ILE A 272 -2.13 -9.47 -15.03
C ILE A 272 -2.38 -8.80 -16.38
N ALA A 273 -3.37 -7.90 -16.45
CA ALA A 273 -3.74 -7.25 -17.70
C ALA A 273 -2.61 -6.36 -18.26
N LEU A 274 -1.99 -5.54 -17.41
CA LEU A 274 -0.89 -4.65 -17.78
C LEU A 274 0.41 -5.43 -18.03
N GLY A 275 0.67 -6.49 -17.26
CA GLY A 275 1.78 -7.42 -17.48
C GLY A 275 1.72 -8.04 -18.87
N TRP A 276 0.57 -8.61 -19.21
CA TRP A 276 0.34 -9.19 -20.53
C TRP A 276 0.42 -8.15 -21.65
N PHE A 277 -0.24 -6.99 -21.49
CA PHE A 277 -0.33 -5.98 -22.55
C PHE A 277 1.00 -5.26 -22.84
N PHE A 278 1.77 -4.90 -21.81
CA PHE A 278 3.00 -4.09 -21.98
C PHE A 278 4.28 -4.92 -22.01
N PHE A 279 4.29 -6.12 -21.43
CA PHE A 279 5.50 -6.92 -21.23
C PHE A 279 5.40 -8.34 -21.80
N ASP A 280 4.28 -8.70 -22.42
CA ASP A 280 3.99 -10.06 -22.92
C ASP A 280 4.18 -11.13 -21.82
N GLU A 281 3.86 -10.76 -20.57
CA GLU A 281 4.02 -11.63 -19.41
C GLU A 281 2.82 -12.57 -19.27
N ALA A 282 3.05 -13.86 -19.47
CA ALA A 282 2.06 -14.89 -19.18
C ALA A 282 1.95 -15.13 -17.66
N VAL A 283 0.73 -15.11 -17.14
CA VAL A 283 0.48 -15.48 -15.74
C VAL A 283 0.51 -17.01 -15.59
N THR A 284 1.34 -17.50 -14.67
CA THR A 284 1.45 -18.93 -14.40
C THR A 284 0.34 -19.39 -13.44
N TRP A 285 -0.02 -20.68 -13.52
CA TRP A 285 -0.99 -21.27 -12.59
C TRP A 285 -0.52 -21.20 -11.14
N THR A 286 0.78 -21.33 -10.88
CA THR A 286 1.39 -21.14 -9.56
C THR A 286 1.18 -19.73 -9.03
N THR A 287 1.32 -18.69 -9.88
CA THR A 287 1.05 -17.30 -9.48
C THR A 287 -0.42 -17.09 -9.13
N LEU A 288 -1.35 -17.65 -9.94
CA LEU A 288 -2.79 -17.57 -9.65
C LEU A 288 -3.17 -18.29 -8.36
N ALA A 289 -2.72 -19.54 -8.19
CA ALA A 289 -3.02 -20.35 -7.02
C ALA A 289 -2.41 -19.75 -5.74
N GLY A 290 -1.15 -19.31 -5.81
CA GLY A 290 -0.45 -18.69 -4.69
C GLY A 290 -1.07 -17.36 -4.27
N ALA A 291 -1.32 -16.45 -5.22
CA ALA A 291 -1.98 -15.18 -4.94
C ALA A 291 -3.40 -15.38 -4.41
N GLY A 292 -4.18 -16.30 -4.99
CA GLY A 292 -5.51 -16.65 -4.50
C GLY A 292 -5.48 -17.15 -3.06
N LEU A 293 -4.52 -18.00 -2.71
CA LEU A 293 -4.33 -18.50 -1.35
C LEU A 293 -3.93 -17.39 -0.37
N ILE A 294 -3.05 -16.46 -0.78
CA ILE A 294 -2.66 -15.30 0.03
C ILE A 294 -3.88 -14.43 0.31
N VAL A 295 -4.65 -14.06 -0.73
CA VAL A 295 -5.83 -13.21 -0.58
C VAL A 295 -6.87 -13.87 0.33
N ALA A 296 -7.18 -15.15 0.11
CA ALA A 296 -8.10 -15.90 0.96
C ALA A 296 -7.62 -15.92 2.43
N SER A 297 -6.33 -16.11 2.64
CA SER A 297 -5.71 -16.11 3.97
C SER A 297 -5.83 -14.76 4.66
N CYS A 298 -5.54 -13.66 3.96
CA CYS A 298 -5.70 -12.31 4.47
C CYS A 298 -7.16 -12.02 4.87
N LEU A 299 -8.12 -12.42 4.05
CA LEU A 299 -9.56 -12.25 4.34
C LEU A 299 -9.99 -13.05 5.58
N ILE A 300 -9.52 -14.29 5.72
CA ILE A 300 -9.81 -15.15 6.88
C ILE A 300 -9.17 -14.56 8.15
N ALA A 301 -7.91 -14.11 8.07
CA ALA A 301 -7.20 -13.51 9.17
C ALA A 301 -7.87 -12.22 9.66
N ALA A 302 -8.26 -11.34 8.73
CA ALA A 302 -8.96 -10.09 9.03
C ALA A 302 -10.29 -10.32 9.75
N ARG A 303 -11.09 -11.31 9.31
CA ARG A 303 -12.36 -11.69 9.96
C ARG A 303 -12.17 -12.26 11.37
N SER A 304 -11.00 -12.83 11.66
CA SER A 304 -10.73 -13.49 12.94
C SER A 304 -10.45 -12.48 14.06
N ASN A 305 -10.02 -11.24 13.76
CA ASN A 305 -9.71 -10.26 14.79
C ASN A 305 -10.42 -8.91 14.55
N PRO A 306 -11.73 -8.79 14.89
CA PRO A 306 -12.51 -7.57 14.68
C PRO A 306 -11.93 -6.33 15.40
N ARG A 307 -11.28 -6.52 16.54
CA ARG A 307 -10.72 -5.43 17.37
C ARG A 307 -9.50 -4.74 16.76
N LEU A 308 -8.80 -5.38 15.82
CA LEU A 308 -7.73 -4.74 15.05
C LEU A 308 -8.28 -4.01 13.81
N ALA A 309 -9.48 -4.40 13.35
CA ALA A 309 -10.24 -3.73 12.30
C ALA A 309 -11.08 -2.56 12.81
N GLU A 310 -11.41 -2.53 14.11
CA GLU A 310 -11.96 -1.35 14.78
C GLU A 310 -10.91 -0.23 14.80
N PRO A 311 -11.32 1.05 14.62
CA PRO A 311 -10.50 2.21 14.97
C PRO A 311 -9.84 1.98 16.33
N ILE A 312 -8.55 2.34 16.50
CA ILE A 312 -7.94 2.47 17.83
C ILE A 312 -8.58 3.72 18.47
N GLU A 313 -9.88 3.65 18.72
CA GLU A 313 -10.58 4.53 19.63
C GLU A 313 -10.41 3.90 21.01
N ALA A 314 -9.89 4.69 21.93
CA ALA A 314 -9.70 4.34 23.34
C ALA A 314 -8.52 3.41 23.68
N THR A 315 -7.29 3.89 23.50
CA THR A 315 -6.24 3.82 24.55
C THR A 315 -5.04 4.71 24.17
N VAL A 316 -5.24 6.04 24.16
CA VAL A 316 -4.21 7.03 24.52
C VAL A 316 -4.93 8.17 25.23
#